data_AF-A0A7S0L2C1-F1
#
_entry.id   AF-A0A7S0L2C1-F1
#
_cell.length_a   1.000
_cell.length_b   1.000
_cell.length_c   1.000
_cell.angle_alpha   90.00
_cell.angle_beta   90.00
_cell.angle_gamma   90.00
#
_symmetry.space_group_name_H-M   'P 1'
#
loop_
_entity.id
_entity.type
_entity.pdbx_description
1 polymer ?
#
loop_
_entity_poly.entity_id
_entity_poly.type
_entity_poly.pdbx_seq_one_letter_code
_entity_poly.pdbx_strand_id
1 'polypeptide(L)'
;PIRSSMLDLDAQKLVVDGKLRCWLDIDVNASREAYQRAVDFVGAKNLAYNLSSNWLPELGGSEAKRVKETLVPNDYEWSQKGRIAIKMPPQRIYIEIWPDVAPLAVENFVALVLGNRGKGQESGCELSYKNCHFHRIIKGFVAQGGDFVKNNGSGGECVFGGKKQGFKDDPAGLKVKLNERGMLAMGNSGKNTNTSQFFFTFGDVSRLTGKHVGFGKVEADPGSQQVLAIMEQCAAADGDDA
;
A
#
# COMPACT_ATOMS: atom_id res chain seq x y z
N PRO A 1 1.89 3.87 -15.50
CA PRO A 1 1.04 3.55 -14.33
C PRO A 1 1.84 3.62 -13.03
N ILE A 2 1.34 4.39 -12.08
CA ILE A 2 1.89 4.54 -10.73
C ILE A 2 1.81 3.17 -10.05
N ARG A 3 2.96 2.59 -9.69
CA ARG A 3 3.02 1.31 -8.99
C ARG A 3 3.26 1.63 -7.52
N SER A 4 2.25 1.38 -6.69
CA SER A 4 2.48 1.15 -5.28
C SER A 4 2.65 -0.36 -5.10
N SER A 5 3.67 -0.81 -4.38
CA SER A 5 3.86 -2.23 -4.08
C SER A 5 3.88 -2.45 -2.57
N MET A 6 3.24 -3.51 -2.11
CA MET A 6 3.32 -3.94 -0.71
C MET A 6 4.58 -4.80 -0.54
N LEU A 7 5.59 -4.29 0.14
CA LEU A 7 6.95 -4.86 0.10
C LEU A 7 7.24 -5.80 1.27
N ASP A 8 6.86 -5.38 2.47
CA ASP A 8 6.97 -6.15 3.69
C ASP A 8 5.61 -6.14 4.39
N LEU A 9 5.20 -7.32 4.83
CA LEU A 9 3.93 -7.54 5.46
C LEU A 9 4.20 -8.28 6.75
N ASP A 10 3.79 -7.65 7.83
CA ASP A 10 3.84 -8.31 9.11
C ASP A 10 2.55 -7.96 9.86
N ALA A 11 1.87 -9.01 10.32
CA ALA A 11 0.75 -8.91 11.22
C ALA A 11 1.16 -9.60 12.52
N GLN A 12 2.26 -9.15 13.14
CA GLN A 12 2.37 -9.37 14.58
C GLN A 12 1.11 -8.77 15.17
N LYS A 13 0.35 -9.62 15.86
CA LYS A 13 -0.82 -9.23 16.63
C LYS A 13 -0.36 -8.28 17.74
N LEU A 14 -0.12 -7.02 17.38
CA LEU A 14 0.10 -5.96 18.33
C LEU A 14 -1.29 -5.60 18.85
N VAL A 15 -1.67 -6.26 19.94
CA VAL A 15 -2.76 -5.76 20.78
C VAL A 15 -2.16 -4.60 21.56
N VAL A 16 -2.50 -3.40 21.14
CA VAL A 16 -2.10 -2.17 21.85
C VAL A 16 -3.38 -1.48 22.25
N ASP A 17 -3.53 -1.20 23.54
CA ASP A 17 -4.74 -0.64 24.13
C ASP A 17 -6.01 -1.49 23.86
N GLY A 18 -5.85 -2.81 23.76
CA GLY A 18 -6.95 -3.75 23.47
C GLY A 18 -7.39 -3.77 22.01
N LYS A 19 -6.77 -2.98 21.13
CA LYS A 19 -7.08 -2.93 19.70
C LYS A 19 -6.14 -3.83 18.91
N LEU A 20 -6.71 -4.64 18.03
CA LEU A 20 -5.92 -5.48 17.13
C LEU A 20 -5.39 -4.61 15.98
N ARG A 21 -4.08 -4.65 15.77
CA ARG A 21 -3.40 -3.88 14.71
C ARG A 21 -2.62 -4.78 13.76
N CYS A 22 -2.46 -4.31 12.54
CA CYS A 22 -1.50 -4.82 11.56
C CYS A 22 -0.87 -3.63 10.81
N TRP A 23 0.13 -3.89 9.97
CA TRP A 23 0.70 -2.86 9.12
C TRP A 23 1.06 -3.38 7.73
N LEU A 24 1.10 -2.45 6.76
CA LEU A 24 1.61 -2.70 5.41
C LEU A 24 2.75 -1.72 5.13
N ASP A 25 3.86 -2.21 4.56
CA ASP A 25 4.84 -1.33 3.95
C ASP A 25 4.50 -1.11 2.48
N ILE A 26 4.06 0.10 2.15
CA ILE A 26 3.62 0.54 0.83
C ILE A 26 4.72 1.43 0.23
N ASP A 27 5.39 0.94 -0.81
CA ASP A 27 6.29 1.80 -1.60
C ASP A 27 5.51 2.47 -2.72
N VAL A 28 5.21 3.75 -2.56
CA VAL A 28 4.52 4.54 -3.57
C VAL A 28 5.52 5.07 -4.59
N ASN A 29 5.26 4.81 -5.88
CA ASN A 29 6.03 5.29 -7.03
C ASN A 29 7.46 4.73 -7.15
N ALA A 30 7.81 3.61 -6.50
CA ALA A 30 9.19 3.11 -6.41
C ALA A 30 10.13 4.12 -5.73
N SER A 31 9.66 4.71 -4.62
CA SER A 31 10.42 5.68 -3.84
C SER A 31 11.58 5.04 -3.08
N ARG A 32 11.49 3.75 -2.70
CA ARG A 32 12.66 3.00 -2.18
C ARG A 32 13.76 2.92 -3.23
N GLU A 33 13.44 2.51 -4.45
CA GLU A 33 14.43 2.39 -5.51
C GLU A 33 15.05 3.75 -5.86
N ALA A 34 14.24 4.82 -5.91
CA ALA A 34 14.73 6.16 -6.15
C ALA A 34 15.68 6.63 -5.04
N TYR A 35 15.38 6.30 -3.78
CA TYR A 35 16.26 6.58 -2.66
C TYR A 35 17.55 5.75 -2.75
N GLN A 36 17.45 4.45 -3.00
CA GLN A 36 18.59 3.56 -3.16
C GLN A 36 19.52 4.02 -4.29
N ARG A 37 18.98 4.48 -5.43
CA ARG A 37 19.81 5.06 -6.50
C ARG A 37 20.60 6.29 -6.04
N ALA A 38 20.04 7.13 -5.17
CA ALA A 38 20.78 8.25 -4.58
C ALA A 38 21.86 7.77 -3.62
N VAL A 39 21.58 6.75 -2.81
CA VAL A 39 22.55 6.08 -1.93
C VAL A 39 23.74 5.57 -2.75
N ASP A 40 23.46 4.82 -3.79
CA ASP A 40 24.47 4.19 -4.64
C ASP A 40 25.30 5.25 -5.38
N PHE A 41 24.66 6.34 -5.84
CA PHE A 41 25.36 7.46 -6.46
C PHE A 41 26.36 8.10 -5.49
N VAL A 42 25.92 8.41 -4.27
CA VAL A 42 26.78 9.03 -3.25
C VAL A 42 27.93 8.09 -2.91
N GLY A 43 27.67 6.80 -2.69
CA GLY A 43 28.71 5.81 -2.40
C GLY A 43 29.73 5.66 -3.54
N ALA A 44 29.27 5.73 -4.79
CA ALA A 44 30.14 5.56 -5.96
C ALA A 44 30.89 6.83 -6.38
N LYS A 45 30.35 8.03 -6.10
CA LYS A 45 30.85 9.30 -6.67
C LYS A 45 31.28 10.33 -5.62
N ASN A 46 31.27 10.01 -4.33
CA ASN A 46 31.65 10.95 -3.27
C ASN A 46 33.01 11.61 -3.49
N LEU A 47 34.05 10.84 -3.80
CA LEU A 47 35.40 11.35 -4.02
C LEU A 47 35.47 12.21 -5.29
N ALA A 48 34.79 11.79 -6.36
CA ALA A 48 34.78 12.50 -7.64
C ALA A 48 34.11 13.88 -7.55
N TYR A 49 33.07 14.02 -6.72
CA TYR A 49 32.33 15.27 -6.53
C TYR A 49 32.64 15.98 -5.20
N ASN A 50 33.68 15.54 -4.48
CA ASN A 50 34.09 16.08 -3.19
C ASN A 50 32.90 16.24 -2.20
N LEU A 51 32.15 15.15 -2.01
CA LEU A 51 31.06 15.08 -1.03
C LEU A 51 31.61 14.81 0.37
N SER A 52 30.98 15.39 1.40
CA SER A 52 31.44 15.25 2.80
C SER A 52 31.33 13.84 3.39
N SER A 53 30.51 12.96 2.80
CA SER A 53 30.38 11.55 3.20
C SER A 53 30.15 10.66 1.98
N ASN A 54 30.47 9.37 2.12
CA ASN A 54 30.06 8.32 1.18
C ASN A 54 28.65 7.78 1.49
N TRP A 55 27.99 8.30 2.51
CA TRP A 55 26.65 7.90 2.92
C TRP A 55 25.65 9.08 2.83
N LEU A 56 24.58 8.91 2.06
CA LEU A 56 23.59 9.96 1.75
C LEU A 56 22.99 10.67 2.98
N PRO A 57 22.58 9.99 4.08
CA PRO A 57 22.07 10.64 5.29
C PRO A 57 23.10 11.48 6.05
N GLU A 58 24.39 11.24 5.81
CA GLU A 58 25.49 11.94 6.48
C GLU A 58 26.03 13.10 5.66
N LEU A 59 25.49 13.34 4.46
CA LEU A 59 25.85 14.51 3.67
C LEU A 59 25.47 15.80 4.39
N GLY A 60 26.44 16.71 4.53
CA GLY A 60 26.26 18.00 5.19
C GLY A 60 25.59 19.07 4.33
N GLY A 61 25.01 20.07 4.99
CA GLY A 61 24.54 21.31 4.37
C GLY A 61 23.57 21.09 3.20
N SER A 62 23.89 21.63 2.03
CA SER A 62 23.08 21.54 0.81
C SER A 62 23.48 20.39 -0.12
N GLU A 63 24.38 19.49 0.29
CA GLU A 63 24.95 18.47 -0.60
C GLU A 63 23.92 17.46 -1.11
N ALA A 64 23.03 16.97 -0.25
CA ALA A 64 21.95 16.08 -0.69
C ALA A 64 21.06 16.76 -1.75
N LYS A 65 20.77 18.06 -1.59
CA LYS A 65 20.04 18.83 -2.59
C LYS A 65 20.84 18.95 -3.90
N ARG A 66 22.15 19.23 -3.81
CA ARG A 66 23.08 19.27 -4.95
C ARG A 66 23.14 17.93 -5.68
N VAL A 67 23.14 16.80 -4.98
CA VAL A 67 23.08 15.45 -5.56
C VAL A 67 21.86 15.30 -6.45
N LYS A 68 20.67 15.67 -5.95
CA LYS A 68 19.40 15.54 -6.69
C LYS A 68 19.29 16.52 -7.85
N GLU A 69 19.64 17.78 -7.64
CA GLU A 69 19.31 18.86 -8.57
C GLU A 69 20.42 19.15 -9.58
N THR A 70 21.65 18.72 -9.29
CA THR A 70 22.82 19.08 -10.10
C THR A 70 23.69 17.89 -10.44
N LEU A 71 24.13 17.09 -9.48
CA LEU A 71 25.16 16.08 -9.75
C LEU A 71 24.61 14.90 -10.54
N VAL A 72 23.52 14.26 -10.09
CA VAL A 72 22.93 13.13 -10.83
C VAL A 72 22.43 13.54 -12.22
N PRO A 73 21.72 14.67 -12.42
CA PRO A 73 21.28 15.08 -13.75
C PRO A 73 22.42 15.36 -14.74
N ASN A 74 23.60 15.79 -14.27
CA ASN A 74 24.75 16.11 -15.12
C ASN A 74 25.77 14.96 -15.24
N ASP A 75 25.61 13.89 -14.46
CA ASP A 75 26.45 12.69 -14.60
C ASP A 75 25.88 11.80 -15.71
N TYR A 76 26.66 11.56 -16.76
CA TYR A 76 26.23 10.82 -17.95
C TYR A 76 25.71 9.41 -17.64
N GLU A 77 26.38 8.69 -16.74
CA GLU A 77 26.00 7.32 -16.39
C GLU A 77 24.74 7.30 -15.52
N TRP A 78 24.66 8.22 -14.55
CA TRP A 78 23.64 8.19 -13.52
C TRP A 78 22.33 8.88 -13.90
N SER A 79 22.40 9.92 -14.75
CA SER A 79 21.23 10.57 -15.33
C SER A 79 20.31 9.60 -16.08
N GLN A 80 20.87 8.51 -16.62
CA GLN A 80 20.13 7.50 -17.37
C GLN A 80 19.49 6.41 -16.49
N LYS A 81 19.85 6.32 -15.20
CA LYS A 81 19.35 5.26 -14.28
C LYS A 81 17.97 5.58 -13.67
N GLY A 82 17.36 6.68 -14.10
CA GLY A 82 16.02 7.10 -13.68
C GLY A 82 16.02 8.04 -12.47
N ARG A 83 14.82 8.35 -11.98
CA ARG A 83 14.62 9.34 -10.90
C ARG A 83 15.33 8.93 -9.61
N ILE A 84 15.85 9.92 -8.87
CA ILE A 84 16.38 9.73 -7.52
C ILE A 84 15.57 10.46 -6.46
N ALA A 85 15.66 10.00 -5.21
CA ALA A 85 15.08 10.64 -4.03
C ALA A 85 16.14 10.79 -2.94
N ILE A 86 16.19 11.94 -2.27
CA ILE A 86 17.20 12.22 -1.23
C ILE A 86 16.64 12.14 0.19
N LYS A 87 15.34 11.87 0.29
CA LYS A 87 14.64 11.55 1.54
C LYS A 87 13.79 10.33 1.28
N MET A 88 13.81 9.39 2.22
CA MET A 88 12.88 8.26 2.19
C MET A 88 11.52 8.77 2.68
N PRO A 89 10.45 8.70 1.87
CA PRO A 89 9.11 9.00 2.39
C PRO A 89 8.69 7.91 3.39
N PRO A 90 7.73 8.21 4.29
CA PRO A 90 7.07 7.15 5.06
C PRO A 90 6.45 6.13 4.11
N GLN A 91 6.46 4.87 4.54
CA GLN A 91 5.95 3.75 3.75
C GLN A 91 5.04 2.85 4.57
N ARG A 92 5.18 2.86 5.89
CA ARG A 92 4.38 2.02 6.77
C ARG A 92 3.04 2.68 7.04
N ILE A 93 1.98 1.91 6.82
CA ILE A 93 0.63 2.25 7.25
C ILE A 93 0.23 1.30 8.38
N TYR A 94 -0.12 1.84 9.54
CA TYR A 94 -0.69 1.09 10.65
C TYR A 94 -2.20 1.08 10.53
N ILE A 95 -2.82 -0.07 10.80
CA ILE A 95 -4.24 -0.30 10.57
C ILE A 95 -4.82 -0.99 11.80
N GLU A 96 -5.83 -0.37 12.40
CA GLU A 96 -6.74 -1.01 13.35
C GLU A 96 -7.70 -1.94 12.57
N ILE A 97 -7.85 -3.18 13.03
CA ILE A 97 -8.74 -4.19 12.42
C ILE A 97 -9.78 -4.66 13.42
N TRP A 98 -11.00 -4.96 12.93
CA TRP A 98 -12.18 -5.21 13.78
C TRP A 98 -12.72 -6.64 13.65
N PRO A 99 -12.06 -7.64 14.28
CA PRO A 99 -12.46 -9.05 14.15
C PRO A 99 -13.87 -9.33 14.68
N ASP A 100 -14.35 -8.57 15.67
CA ASP A 100 -15.71 -8.73 16.22
C ASP A 100 -16.80 -8.18 15.26
N VAL A 101 -16.43 -7.28 14.35
CA VAL A 101 -17.35 -6.65 13.39
C VAL A 101 -17.38 -7.42 12.07
N ALA A 102 -16.22 -7.86 11.60
CA ALA A 102 -16.08 -8.52 10.31
C ALA A 102 -15.06 -9.68 10.37
N PRO A 103 -15.40 -10.79 11.06
CA PRO A 103 -14.46 -11.87 11.34
C PRO A 103 -13.92 -12.53 10.07
N LEU A 104 -14.73 -12.71 9.03
CA LEU A 104 -14.28 -13.34 7.78
C LEU A 104 -13.35 -12.40 7.00
N ALA A 105 -13.72 -11.12 6.88
CA ALA A 105 -12.88 -10.13 6.22
C ALA A 105 -11.53 -9.98 6.92
N VAL A 106 -11.53 -9.91 8.26
CA VAL A 106 -10.31 -9.78 9.06
C VAL A 106 -9.44 -11.03 8.98
N GLU A 107 -9.99 -12.24 9.11
CA GLU A 107 -9.21 -13.47 8.98
C GLU A 107 -8.55 -13.55 7.59
N ASN A 108 -9.30 -13.24 6.54
CA ASN A 108 -8.80 -13.25 5.17
C ASN A 108 -7.68 -12.22 4.96
N PHE A 109 -7.94 -10.97 5.33
CA PHE A 109 -6.98 -9.88 5.17
C PHE A 109 -5.69 -10.16 5.94
N VAL A 110 -5.78 -10.53 7.22
CA VAL A 110 -4.62 -10.81 8.06
C VAL A 110 -3.81 -12.00 7.53
N ALA A 111 -4.47 -13.05 7.05
CA ALA A 111 -3.79 -14.20 6.47
C ALA A 111 -3.02 -13.84 5.18
N LEU A 112 -3.60 -12.97 4.33
CA LEU A 112 -2.94 -12.46 3.12
C LEU A 112 -1.81 -11.47 3.44
N VAL A 113 -1.93 -10.68 4.52
CA VAL A 113 -0.80 -9.90 5.06
C VAL A 113 0.32 -10.86 5.47
N LEU A 114 0.03 -11.86 6.30
CA LEU A 114 1.05 -12.81 6.77
C LEU A 114 1.65 -13.70 5.67
N GLY A 115 0.92 -13.96 4.58
CA GLY A 115 1.37 -14.87 3.53
C GLY A 115 1.53 -16.33 3.99
N ASN A 116 0.84 -16.73 5.06
CA ASN A 116 1.09 -17.99 5.77
C ASN A 116 0.16 -19.15 5.36
N ARG A 117 -0.63 -18.97 4.29
CA ARG A 117 -1.60 -19.98 3.80
C ARG A 117 -1.12 -20.74 2.57
N GLY A 118 0.12 -20.51 2.12
CA GLY A 118 0.68 -21.14 0.92
C GLY A 118 -0.02 -20.69 -0.36
N LYS A 119 -0.16 -21.60 -1.33
CA LYS A 119 -0.75 -21.30 -2.64
C LYS A 119 -2.27 -21.40 -2.64
N GLY A 120 -2.91 -20.49 -3.37
CA GLY A 120 -4.32 -20.54 -3.69
C GLY A 120 -4.65 -21.77 -4.53
N GLN A 121 -5.79 -22.39 -4.25
CA GLN A 121 -6.22 -23.59 -4.96
C GLN A 121 -6.67 -23.26 -6.39
N GLU A 122 -7.20 -22.06 -6.60
CA GLU A 122 -7.77 -21.65 -7.89
C GLU A 122 -6.75 -20.93 -8.76
N SER A 123 -5.99 -20.00 -8.18
CA SER A 123 -5.00 -19.21 -8.90
C SER A 123 -3.64 -19.90 -9.03
N GLY A 124 -3.29 -20.79 -8.08
CA GLY A 124 -1.92 -21.32 -7.94
C GLY A 124 -0.89 -20.27 -7.50
N CYS A 125 -1.30 -19.03 -7.25
CA CYS A 125 -0.46 -17.95 -6.73
C CYS A 125 -0.30 -18.10 -5.22
N GLU A 126 0.79 -17.56 -4.65
CA GLU A 126 0.92 -17.44 -3.21
C GLU A 126 -0.20 -16.55 -2.64
N LEU A 127 -0.88 -17.01 -1.59
CA LEU A 127 -1.91 -16.26 -0.86
C LEU A 127 -1.23 -15.19 0.00
N SER A 128 -0.68 -14.16 -0.64
CA SER A 128 0.03 -13.07 0.01
C SER A 128 -0.20 -11.76 -0.73
N TYR A 129 -0.26 -10.66 0.03
CA TYR A 129 -0.20 -9.33 -0.56
C TYR A 129 1.22 -8.91 -0.96
N LYS A 130 2.26 -9.72 -0.70
CA LYS A 130 3.64 -9.33 -0.99
C LYS A 130 3.79 -9.11 -2.50
N ASN A 131 4.36 -7.97 -2.86
CA ASN A 131 4.47 -7.44 -4.22
C ASN A 131 3.13 -7.12 -4.91
N CYS A 132 1.99 -7.17 -4.21
CA CYS A 132 0.70 -6.76 -4.76
C CYS A 132 0.63 -5.24 -4.90
N HIS A 133 -0.08 -4.78 -5.94
CA HIS A 133 -0.21 -3.36 -6.25
C HIS A 133 -1.58 -2.77 -5.88
N PHE A 134 -1.60 -1.47 -5.56
CA PHE A 134 -2.85 -0.70 -5.67
C PHE A 134 -3.07 -0.35 -7.13
N HIS A 135 -3.86 -1.16 -7.81
CA HIS A 135 -4.10 -1.08 -9.25
C HIS A 135 -5.09 0.04 -9.62
N ARG A 136 -5.82 0.59 -8.65
CA ARG A 136 -6.79 1.68 -8.86
C ARG A 136 -6.69 2.70 -7.72
N ILE A 137 -6.32 3.94 -8.05
CA ILE A 137 -6.25 5.05 -7.10
C ILE A 137 -7.02 6.22 -7.70
N ILE A 138 -8.07 6.66 -7.00
CA ILE A 138 -8.90 7.79 -7.41
C ILE A 138 -8.89 8.85 -6.30
N LYS A 139 -8.43 10.05 -6.65
CA LYS A 139 -8.32 11.17 -5.72
C LYS A 139 -9.66 11.50 -5.06
N GLY A 140 -9.67 11.72 -3.75
CA GLY A 140 -10.88 11.99 -2.98
C GLY A 140 -11.82 10.80 -2.79
N PHE A 141 -11.53 9.64 -3.40
CA PHE A 141 -12.40 8.47 -3.33
C PHE A 141 -11.70 7.31 -2.61
N VAL A 142 -10.93 6.48 -3.33
CA VAL A 142 -10.30 5.28 -2.75
C VAL A 142 -8.95 4.95 -3.38
N ALA A 143 -8.11 4.24 -2.64
CA ALA A 143 -7.02 3.44 -3.17
C ALA A 143 -7.36 1.96 -3.00
N GLN A 144 -7.51 1.24 -4.11
CA GLN A 144 -7.88 -0.17 -4.17
C GLN A 144 -6.71 -1.03 -4.63
N GLY A 145 -6.48 -2.12 -3.91
CA GLY A 145 -5.42 -3.09 -4.13
C GLY A 145 -5.87 -4.50 -3.77
N GLY A 146 -4.90 -5.40 -3.59
CA GLY A 146 -5.17 -6.77 -3.13
C GLY A 146 -5.46 -7.79 -4.24
N ASP A 147 -5.37 -7.41 -5.52
CA ASP A 147 -5.36 -8.37 -6.63
C ASP A 147 -3.94 -8.91 -6.86
N PHE A 148 -3.53 -9.90 -6.07
CA PHE A 148 -2.22 -10.53 -6.20
C PHE A 148 -2.13 -11.51 -7.39
N VAL A 149 -3.25 -11.85 -8.03
CA VAL A 149 -3.30 -12.82 -9.14
C VAL A 149 -3.01 -12.15 -10.47
N LYS A 150 -3.69 -11.03 -10.76
CA LYS A 150 -3.59 -10.32 -12.05
C LYS A 150 -3.09 -8.89 -11.94
N ASN A 151 -3.04 -8.31 -10.74
CA ASN A 151 -2.62 -6.93 -10.49
C ASN A 151 -3.37 -5.88 -11.34
N ASN A 152 -4.62 -6.14 -11.72
CA ASN A 152 -5.41 -5.24 -12.56
C ASN A 152 -6.88 -5.08 -12.13
N GLY A 153 -7.27 -5.72 -11.02
CA GLY A 153 -8.62 -5.66 -10.46
C GLY A 153 -9.56 -6.76 -10.95
N SER A 154 -9.14 -7.59 -11.91
CA SER A 154 -9.95 -8.71 -12.43
C SER A 154 -9.59 -10.08 -11.82
N GLY A 155 -8.75 -10.10 -10.79
CA GLY A 155 -8.30 -11.30 -10.08
C GLY A 155 -8.49 -11.21 -8.57
N GLY A 156 -7.71 -12.03 -7.86
CA GLY A 156 -7.79 -12.19 -6.41
C GLY A 156 -8.46 -13.50 -6.00
N GLU A 157 -8.04 -14.03 -4.86
CA GLU A 157 -8.53 -15.28 -4.28
C GLU A 157 -8.53 -15.15 -2.75
N CYS A 158 -9.56 -15.64 -2.07
CA CYS A 158 -9.60 -15.63 -0.60
C CYS A 158 -8.91 -16.87 0.00
N VAL A 159 -8.55 -16.80 1.28
CA VAL A 159 -7.83 -17.88 1.97
C VAL A 159 -8.68 -19.10 2.34
N PHE A 160 -10.00 -19.04 2.15
CA PHE A 160 -10.93 -20.05 2.65
C PHE A 160 -11.04 -21.31 1.75
N GLY A 161 -10.36 -21.35 0.60
CA GLY A 161 -10.33 -22.48 -0.33
C GLY A 161 -11.70 -22.86 -0.95
N GLY A 162 -11.67 -23.58 -2.06
CA GLY A 162 -12.83 -24.30 -2.60
C GLY A 162 -14.07 -23.48 -3.00
N LYS A 163 -13.97 -22.17 -3.22
CA LYS A 163 -15.10 -21.32 -3.64
C LYS A 163 -14.69 -20.32 -4.72
N LYS A 164 -15.08 -20.61 -5.96
CA LYS A 164 -14.90 -19.75 -7.15
C LYS A 164 -15.47 -18.33 -7.01
N GLN A 165 -16.29 -18.10 -5.99
CA GLN A 165 -17.10 -16.89 -5.83
C GLN A 165 -16.66 -16.03 -4.63
N GLY A 166 -15.62 -16.42 -3.88
CA GLY A 166 -15.22 -15.72 -2.66
C GLY A 166 -16.05 -16.09 -1.43
N PHE A 167 -16.06 -15.20 -0.42
CA PHE A 167 -16.77 -15.39 0.84
C PHE A 167 -17.89 -14.36 1.09
N LYS A 168 -18.83 -14.75 1.96
CA LYS A 168 -20.03 -13.98 2.30
C LYS A 168 -19.70 -12.66 3.01
N ASP A 169 -20.60 -11.70 2.88
CA ASP A 169 -20.48 -10.43 3.60
C ASP A 169 -20.68 -10.64 5.11
N ASP A 170 -19.84 -10.02 5.93
CA ASP A 170 -20.06 -9.92 7.37
C ASP A 170 -21.16 -8.88 7.65
N PRO A 171 -22.34 -9.25 8.21
CA PRO A 171 -23.48 -8.35 8.30
C PRO A 171 -23.25 -7.10 9.15
N ALA A 172 -22.41 -7.19 10.19
CA ALA A 172 -22.06 -6.03 11.01
C ALA A 172 -21.08 -5.10 10.28
N GLY A 173 -20.14 -5.64 9.51
CA GLY A 173 -19.25 -4.86 8.65
C GLY A 173 -19.98 -4.10 7.53
N LEU A 174 -21.12 -4.59 7.03
CA LEU A 174 -21.97 -3.83 6.10
C LEU A 174 -22.62 -2.58 6.74
N LYS A 175 -22.70 -2.51 8.07
CA LYS A 175 -23.26 -1.36 8.81
C LYS A 175 -22.19 -0.31 9.14
N VAL A 176 -20.91 -0.60 8.93
CA VAL A 176 -19.82 0.36 9.13
C VAL A 176 -19.97 1.50 8.12
N LYS A 177 -20.06 2.73 8.63
CA LYS A 177 -20.11 3.93 7.79
C LYS A 177 -18.74 4.19 7.20
N LEU A 178 -18.67 4.33 5.88
CA LEU A 178 -17.44 4.66 5.15
C LEU A 178 -17.36 6.17 4.90
N ASN A 179 -17.38 6.97 5.96
CA ASN A 179 -17.55 8.43 5.92
C ASN A 179 -16.30 9.22 6.31
N GLU A 180 -15.16 8.56 6.47
CA GLU A 180 -13.91 9.16 6.94
C GLU A 180 -12.74 8.72 6.07
N ARG A 181 -11.63 9.46 6.13
CA ARG A 181 -10.37 9.06 5.51
C ARG A 181 -9.77 7.87 6.25
N GLY A 182 -9.19 6.93 5.49
CA GLY A 182 -8.47 5.78 6.01
C GLY A 182 -9.34 4.60 6.40
N MET A 183 -10.64 4.61 6.13
CA MET A 183 -11.49 3.44 6.37
C MET A 183 -11.04 2.28 5.46
N LEU A 184 -10.96 1.07 6.01
CA LEU A 184 -10.60 -0.15 5.29
C LEU A 184 -11.86 -1.00 5.05
N ALA A 185 -12.09 -1.34 3.78
CA ALA A 185 -13.24 -2.15 3.38
C ALA A 185 -12.91 -3.11 2.22
N MET A 186 -13.71 -4.16 2.08
CA MET A 186 -13.52 -5.19 1.04
C MET A 186 -13.91 -4.66 -0.34
N GLY A 187 -13.07 -4.91 -1.34
CA GLY A 187 -13.44 -4.81 -2.76
C GLY A 187 -14.21 -6.06 -3.18
N ASN A 188 -15.35 -5.88 -3.84
CA ASN A 188 -16.18 -6.99 -4.31
C ASN A 188 -16.86 -6.63 -5.65
N SER A 189 -17.45 -7.63 -6.31
CA SER A 189 -18.19 -7.50 -7.57
C SER A 189 -19.70 -7.69 -7.36
N GLY A 190 -20.18 -7.40 -6.14
CA GLY A 190 -21.55 -7.67 -5.71
C GLY A 190 -21.62 -8.46 -4.40
N LYS A 191 -22.84 -8.66 -3.94
CA LYS A 191 -23.14 -9.30 -2.65
C LYS A 191 -22.45 -10.67 -2.51
N ASN A 192 -21.80 -10.90 -1.38
CA ASN A 192 -21.12 -12.16 -1.04
C ASN A 192 -19.99 -12.59 -2.01
N THR A 193 -19.31 -11.64 -2.65
CA THR A 193 -18.21 -11.93 -3.60
C THR A 193 -16.84 -11.44 -3.13
N ASN A 194 -16.61 -11.46 -1.82
CA ASN A 194 -15.36 -10.97 -1.23
C ASN A 194 -14.21 -11.95 -1.53
N THR A 195 -13.13 -11.46 -2.14
CA THR A 195 -11.92 -12.26 -2.44
C THR A 195 -10.74 -11.75 -1.62
N SER A 196 -9.70 -11.23 -2.27
CA SER A 196 -8.54 -10.61 -1.63
C SER A 196 -8.48 -9.10 -1.78
N GLN A 197 -9.30 -8.53 -2.68
CA GLN A 197 -9.24 -7.10 -2.94
C GLN A 197 -9.81 -6.29 -1.79
N PHE A 198 -9.19 -5.15 -1.51
CA PHE A 198 -9.61 -4.20 -0.49
C PHE A 198 -9.33 -2.78 -0.94
N PHE A 199 -9.89 -1.80 -0.23
CA PHE A 199 -9.57 -0.40 -0.46
C PHE A 199 -9.46 0.40 0.84
N PHE A 200 -8.63 1.45 0.79
CA PHE A 200 -8.64 2.55 1.75
C PHE A 200 -9.41 3.73 1.18
N THR A 201 -10.19 4.40 2.01
CA THR A 201 -10.90 5.63 1.64
C THR A 201 -9.99 6.86 1.77
N PHE A 202 -10.13 7.83 0.87
CA PHE A 202 -9.46 9.13 1.00
C PHE A 202 -10.33 10.22 1.63
N GLY A 203 -11.64 9.96 1.76
CA GLY A 203 -12.63 10.84 2.35
C GLY A 203 -13.97 10.13 2.52
N ASP A 204 -15.07 10.90 2.54
CA ASP A 204 -16.42 10.36 2.66
C ASP A 204 -16.85 9.62 1.38
N VAL A 205 -17.10 8.33 1.52
CA VAL A 205 -17.62 7.46 0.45
C VAL A 205 -18.85 6.70 0.94
N SER A 206 -19.70 7.33 1.76
CA SER A 206 -20.86 6.72 2.42
C SER A 206 -21.82 5.99 1.47
N ARG A 207 -21.84 6.34 0.17
CA ARG A 207 -22.55 5.62 -0.90
C ARG A 207 -22.18 4.14 -1.07
N LEU A 208 -21.04 3.74 -0.51
CA LEU A 208 -20.52 2.37 -0.48
C LEU A 208 -20.94 1.59 0.78
N THR A 209 -21.44 2.28 1.82
CA THR A 209 -21.99 1.66 3.03
C THR A 209 -23.14 0.71 2.66
N GLY A 210 -23.19 -0.46 3.29
CA GLY A 210 -24.17 -1.51 2.97
C GLY A 210 -23.85 -2.33 1.70
N LYS A 211 -22.83 -1.95 0.93
CA LYS A 211 -22.37 -2.68 -0.28
C LYS A 211 -21.00 -3.34 -0.09
N HIS A 212 -20.16 -2.72 0.74
CA HIS A 212 -18.82 -3.20 1.06
C HIS A 212 -18.68 -3.42 2.56
N VAL A 213 -18.05 -4.52 2.95
CA VAL A 213 -17.79 -4.84 4.35
C VAL A 213 -16.67 -3.93 4.84
N GLY A 214 -16.98 -2.99 5.75
CA GLY A 214 -15.97 -2.23 6.48
C GLY A 214 -15.42 -3.05 7.64
N PHE A 215 -14.09 -3.11 7.78
CA PHE A 215 -13.46 -4.04 8.73
C PHE A 215 -12.19 -3.49 9.42
N GLY A 216 -11.89 -2.21 9.22
CA GLY A 216 -10.78 -1.57 9.91
C GLY A 216 -10.64 -0.10 9.55
N LYS A 217 -9.61 0.53 10.11
CA LYS A 217 -9.25 1.92 9.83
C LYS A 217 -7.75 2.14 9.98
N VAL A 218 -7.17 2.86 9.04
CA VAL A 218 -5.80 3.37 9.12
C VAL A 218 -5.66 4.29 10.33
N GLU A 219 -4.61 4.09 11.11
CA GLU A 219 -4.32 4.87 12.31
C GLU A 219 -4.10 6.35 11.96
N ALA A 220 -4.47 7.22 12.90
CA ALA A 220 -4.37 8.67 12.72
C ALA A 220 -2.94 9.21 12.89
N ASP A 221 -1.95 8.33 13.09
CA ASP A 221 -0.57 8.75 13.26
C ASP A 221 -0.04 9.47 12.01
N PRO A 222 0.85 10.47 12.18
CA PRO A 222 1.34 11.27 11.06
C PRO A 222 1.97 10.45 9.93
N GLY A 223 2.63 9.33 10.26
CA GLY A 223 3.28 8.46 9.28
C GLY A 223 2.26 7.79 8.36
N SER A 224 1.27 7.10 8.93
CA SER A 224 0.21 6.44 8.15
C SER A 224 -0.61 7.43 7.31
N GLN A 225 -0.96 8.59 7.88
CA GLN A 225 -1.70 9.62 7.16
C GLN A 225 -0.88 10.22 6.01
N GLN A 226 0.43 10.38 6.19
CA GLN A 226 1.32 10.83 5.12
C GLN A 226 1.42 9.80 3.99
N VAL A 227 1.44 8.48 4.29
CA VAL A 227 1.38 7.44 3.24
C VAL A 227 0.10 7.57 2.42
N LEU A 228 -1.07 7.70 3.06
CA LEU A 228 -2.34 7.90 2.34
C LEU A 228 -2.33 9.16 1.47
N ALA A 229 -1.78 10.26 1.98
CA ALA A 229 -1.66 11.50 1.21
C ALA A 229 -0.76 11.34 -0.03
N ILE A 230 0.37 10.64 0.11
CA ILE A 230 1.27 10.35 -1.01
C ILE A 230 0.57 9.44 -2.02
N MET A 231 -0.13 8.39 -1.58
CA MET A 231 -0.91 7.51 -2.46
C MET A 231 -1.94 8.31 -3.27
N GLU A 232 -2.71 9.18 -2.60
CA GLU A 232 -3.75 9.99 -3.23
C GLU A 232 -3.21 10.98 -4.27
N GLN A 233 -2.07 11.61 -3.99
CA GLN A 233 -1.38 12.49 -4.94
C GLN A 233 -0.91 11.74 -6.19
N CYS A 234 -0.77 10.42 -6.09
CA CYS A 234 -0.41 9.53 -7.16
C CYS A 234 -1.64 8.93 -7.88
N ALA A 235 -2.85 9.47 -7.67
CA ALA A 235 -3.98 9.15 -8.53
C ALA A 235 -3.64 9.52 -9.98
N ALA A 236 -4.01 8.66 -10.94
CA ALA A 236 -3.93 9.02 -12.35
C ALA A 236 -4.87 10.22 -12.59
N ALA A 237 -4.45 11.16 -13.44
CA ALA A 237 -5.38 12.14 -13.98
C ALA A 237 -6.42 11.38 -14.82
N ASP A 238 -7.68 11.58 -14.46
CA ASP A 238 -8.89 11.22 -15.18
C ASP A 238 -9.23 9.73 -15.31
N GLY A 239 -10.32 9.40 -14.63
CA GLY A 239 -11.21 8.29 -14.91
C GLY A 239 -12.55 8.68 -14.27
N ASP A 240 -13.37 9.44 -15.01
CA ASP A 240 -14.76 9.69 -14.65
C ASP A 240 -15.45 8.34 -14.40
N ASP A 241 -15.74 8.05 -13.14
CA ASP A 241 -16.61 6.93 -12.77
C ASP A 241 -17.99 7.50 -12.41
N ALA A 242 -18.81 7.67 -13.45
CA ALA A 242 -20.27 7.73 -13.36
C ALA A 242 -20.85 6.44 -12.75
#